data_AF-A0A0D0HA93-F1
#
_entry.id   AF-A0A0D0HA93-F1
#
_cell.length_a   1.000
_cell.length_b   1.000
_cell.length_c   1.000
_cell.angle_alpha   90.00
_cell.angle_beta   90.00
_cell.angle_gamma   90.00
#
_symmetry.space_group_name_H-M   'P 1'
#
loop_
_entity.id
_entity.type
_entity.pdbx_description
1 polymer ?
#
loop_
_entity_poly.entity_id
_entity_poly.type
_entity_poly.pdbx_seq_one_letter_code
_entity_poly.pdbx_strand_id
1 'polypeptide(L)'
;MNPVTQTIILSASTLRMLPHIAIYLLHRKDIDADLTQVQDRRAGVLNFIKACTRERTFRNLFYYRIGEYLSAPIRWMLPGERTLNIWCPSIGKGAHLEHAYATYLNAEGIGERFYCLQMVTLGNGKGGRPTLGDDVEIYTGATVFGGVRIGNNVTIGAGAVVFTDVPDNCTAVGNPARIIPKRRG
;
A
#
# COMPACT_ATOMS: atom_id res chain seq x y z
N MET A 1 -13.75 22.24 16.21
CA MET A 1 -14.44 21.15 16.95
C MET A 1 -14.07 21.30 18.42
N ASN A 2 -15.02 21.23 19.36
CA ASN A 2 -14.69 21.47 20.77
C ASN A 2 -13.92 20.27 21.39
N PRO A 3 -13.12 20.48 22.45
CA PRO A 3 -12.27 19.44 23.04
C PRO A 3 -13.06 18.25 23.59
N VAL A 4 -14.26 18.47 24.11
CA VAL A 4 -15.15 17.43 24.66
C VAL A 4 -15.71 16.54 23.55
N THR A 5 -16.15 17.12 22.43
CA THR A 5 -16.61 16.40 21.24
C THR A 5 -15.47 15.58 20.64
N GLN A 6 -14.25 16.13 20.61
CA GLN A 6 -13.07 15.39 20.16
C GLN A 6 -12.77 14.21 21.09
N THR A 7 -12.77 14.41 22.41
CA THR A 7 -12.58 13.34 23.39
C THR A 7 -13.66 12.27 23.31
N ILE A 8 -14.94 12.64 23.15
CA ILE A 8 -16.05 11.67 23.01
C ILE A 8 -15.93 10.87 21.70
N ILE A 9 -15.61 11.53 20.57
CA ILE A 9 -15.39 10.85 19.29
C ILE A 9 -14.20 9.89 19.39
N LEU A 10 -13.10 10.31 20.03
CA LEU A 10 -11.93 9.47 20.27
C LEU A 10 -12.27 8.29 21.19
N SER A 11 -12.98 8.53 22.30
CA SER A 11 -13.39 7.51 23.27
C SER A 11 -14.33 6.46 22.64
N ALA A 12 -15.30 6.90 21.84
CA ALA A 12 -16.19 6.01 21.11
C ALA A 12 -15.46 5.27 19.98
N SER A 13 -14.37 5.83 19.44
CA SER A 13 -13.52 5.15 18.45
C SER A 13 -12.60 4.11 19.08
N THR A 14 -12.28 4.23 20.37
CA THR A 14 -11.49 3.24 21.11
C THR A 14 -12.18 1.87 21.14
N LEU A 15 -13.51 1.84 21.38
CA LEU A 15 -14.29 0.60 21.34
C LEU A 15 -14.28 -0.04 19.94
N ARG A 16 -14.35 0.81 18.89
CA ARG A 16 -14.31 0.35 17.49
C ARG A 16 -12.96 -0.29 17.12
N MET A 17 -11.91 0.08 17.84
CA MET A 17 -10.56 -0.40 17.61
C MET A 17 -10.25 -1.71 18.34
N LEU A 18 -11.03 -2.11 19.35
CA LEU A 18 -10.76 -3.36 20.08
C LEU A 18 -10.69 -4.60 19.18
N PRO A 19 -11.63 -4.85 18.25
CA PRO A 19 -11.54 -6.00 17.35
C PRO A 19 -10.31 -5.95 16.44
N HIS A 20 -9.96 -4.76 15.97
CA HIS A 20 -8.77 -4.54 15.13
C HIS A 20 -7.48 -4.81 15.89
N ILE A 21 -7.39 -4.34 17.14
CA ILE A 21 -6.24 -4.58 18.03
C ILE A 21 -6.10 -6.07 18.30
N ALA A 22 -7.20 -6.76 18.63
CA ALA A 22 -7.17 -8.20 18.86
C ALA A 22 -6.67 -8.96 17.62
N ILE A 23 -7.19 -8.63 16.44
CA ILE A 23 -6.76 -9.26 15.17
C ILE A 23 -5.30 -8.93 14.85
N TYR A 24 -4.87 -7.69 15.07
CA TYR A 24 -3.46 -7.29 14.93
C TYR A 24 -2.54 -8.11 15.84
N LEU A 25 -2.91 -8.32 17.09
CA LEU A 25 -2.12 -9.14 18.02
C LEU A 25 -1.98 -10.59 17.53
N LEU A 26 -3.00 -11.14 16.87
CA LEU A 26 -2.98 -12.48 16.28
C LEU A 26 -2.12 -12.56 15.00
N HIS A 27 -2.10 -11.51 14.17
CA HIS A 27 -1.42 -11.48 12.87
C HIS A 27 -0.16 -10.59 12.87
N ARG A 28 0.40 -10.36 14.05
CA ARG A 28 1.48 -9.39 14.27
C ARG A 28 2.69 -9.64 13.35
N LYS A 29 3.03 -10.90 13.09
CA LYS A 29 4.17 -11.32 12.24
C LYS A 29 4.08 -10.85 10.79
N ASP A 30 2.87 -10.61 10.30
CA ASP A 30 2.60 -10.22 8.91
C ASP A 30 2.38 -8.71 8.78
N ILE A 31 1.94 -8.05 9.86
CA ILE A 31 1.58 -6.63 9.87
C ILE A 31 2.73 -5.75 10.35
N ASP A 32 3.59 -6.24 11.25
CA ASP A 32 4.65 -5.41 11.86
C ASP A 32 5.58 -4.80 10.82
N ALA A 33 5.89 -5.54 9.74
CA ALA A 33 6.72 -5.03 8.66
C ALA A 33 6.07 -3.82 7.95
N ASP A 34 4.78 -3.89 7.65
CA ASP A 34 4.04 -2.76 7.04
C ASP A 34 3.91 -1.60 8.04
N LEU A 35 3.65 -1.92 9.32
CA LEU A 35 3.50 -0.93 10.38
C LEU A 35 4.79 -0.14 10.64
N THR A 36 5.97 -0.75 10.42
CA THR A 36 7.25 -0.04 10.51
C THR A 36 7.51 0.94 9.37
N GLN A 37 6.71 0.92 8.31
CA GLN A 37 6.83 1.91 7.23
C GLN A 37 6.05 3.19 7.50
N VAL A 38 5.13 3.19 8.47
CA VAL A 38 4.25 4.32 8.76
C VAL A 38 4.62 5.02 10.08
N GLN A 39 4.39 6.33 10.12
CA GLN A 39 4.46 7.18 11.32
C GLN A 39 5.77 7.07 12.11
N ASP A 40 5.71 6.49 13.32
CA ASP A 40 6.84 6.42 14.26
C ASP A 40 7.89 5.37 13.83
N ARG A 41 7.67 4.68 12.70
CA ARG A 41 8.54 3.64 12.12
C ARG A 41 8.88 2.53 13.10
N ARG A 42 7.90 2.14 13.92
CA ARG A 42 8.04 1.14 14.99
C ARG A 42 6.83 0.23 15.04
N ALA A 43 7.07 -1.05 15.27
CA ALA A 43 5.98 -2.00 15.53
C ALA A 43 5.43 -1.81 16.96
N GLY A 44 4.13 -2.05 17.14
CA GLY A 44 3.50 -2.02 18.46
C GLY A 44 2.05 -1.56 18.43
N VAL A 45 1.29 -1.90 19.48
CA VAL A 45 -0.14 -1.58 19.59
C VAL A 45 -0.41 -0.09 19.48
N LEU A 46 0.42 0.75 20.11
CA LEU A 46 0.26 2.21 20.04
C LEU A 46 0.44 2.72 18.61
N ASN A 47 1.49 2.28 17.90
CA ASN A 47 1.70 2.71 16.52
C ASN A 47 0.59 2.15 15.61
N PHE A 48 0.14 0.92 15.84
CA PHE A 48 -0.99 0.32 15.12
C PHE A 48 -2.27 1.15 15.27
N ILE A 49 -2.59 1.58 16.50
CA ILE A 49 -3.75 2.45 16.77
C ILE A 49 -3.59 3.77 16.03
N LYS A 50 -2.41 4.40 16.10
CA LYS A 50 -2.18 5.68 15.41
C LYS A 50 -2.24 5.52 13.88
N ALA A 51 -1.68 4.45 13.32
CA ALA A 51 -1.74 4.08 11.90
C ALA A 51 -3.18 3.91 11.45
N CYS A 52 -3.94 3.05 12.13
CA CYS A 52 -5.36 2.82 11.83
C CYS A 52 -6.20 4.09 11.98
N THR A 53 -5.89 5.00 12.90
CA THR A 53 -6.67 6.23 13.10
C THR A 53 -6.39 7.27 12.03
N ARG A 54 -5.12 7.45 11.64
CA ARG A 54 -4.68 8.55 10.76
C ARG A 54 -4.65 8.16 9.28
N GLU A 55 -4.35 6.91 8.96
CA GLU A 55 -4.08 6.47 7.59
C GLU A 55 -5.11 5.45 7.13
N ARG A 56 -6.00 5.90 6.24
CA ARG A 56 -7.05 5.04 5.70
C ARG A 56 -6.48 3.93 4.82
N THR A 57 -5.41 4.22 4.08
CA THR A 57 -4.73 3.31 3.15
C THR A 57 -4.01 2.19 3.90
N PHE A 58 -3.44 2.47 5.08
CA PHE A 58 -2.92 1.44 5.97
C PHE A 58 -4.01 0.43 6.36
N ARG A 59 -5.26 0.89 6.57
CA ARG A 59 -6.39 -0.02 6.86
C ARG A 59 -6.69 -0.95 5.69
N ASN A 60 -6.65 -0.46 4.44
CA ASN A 60 -6.81 -1.32 3.26
C ASN A 60 -5.74 -2.41 3.22
N LEU A 61 -4.48 -2.05 3.48
CA LEU A 61 -3.38 -3.00 3.52
C LEU A 61 -3.55 -4.01 4.66
N PHE A 62 -3.91 -3.55 5.87
CA PHE A 62 -4.22 -4.43 7.00
C PHE A 62 -5.35 -5.41 6.67
N TYR A 63 -6.44 -4.94 6.06
CA TYR A 63 -7.56 -5.80 5.63
C TYR A 63 -7.16 -6.80 4.54
N TYR A 64 -6.27 -6.39 3.64
CA TYR A 64 -5.67 -7.30 2.68
C TYR A 64 -4.86 -8.41 3.38
N ARG A 65 -4.02 -8.07 4.37
CA ARG A 65 -3.20 -9.05 5.12
C ARG A 65 -4.02 -10.10 5.84
N ILE A 66 -5.10 -9.70 6.50
CA ILE A 66 -5.93 -10.62 7.29
C ILE A 66 -6.95 -11.38 6.41
N GLY A 67 -7.06 -11.03 5.13
CA GLY A 67 -7.99 -11.62 4.19
C GLY A 67 -9.42 -11.08 4.28
N GLU A 68 -10.19 -11.33 3.22
CA GLU A 68 -11.55 -10.79 3.05
C GLU A 68 -12.53 -11.28 4.12
N TYR A 69 -12.47 -12.56 4.49
CA TYR A 69 -13.38 -13.15 5.48
C TYR A 69 -13.21 -12.57 6.88
N LEU A 70 -11.97 -12.41 7.36
CA LEU A 70 -11.71 -11.82 8.69
C LEU A 70 -11.91 -10.31 8.69
N SER A 71 -11.64 -9.63 7.57
CA SER A 71 -11.78 -8.18 7.48
C SER A 71 -13.22 -7.71 7.31
N ALA A 72 -14.11 -8.51 6.71
CA ALA A 72 -15.50 -8.13 6.44
C ALA A 72 -16.26 -7.50 7.63
N PRO A 73 -16.32 -8.12 8.84
CA PRO A 73 -17.07 -7.55 9.95
C PRO A 73 -16.43 -6.27 10.52
N ILE A 74 -15.11 -6.19 10.55
CA ILE A 74 -14.39 -5.07 11.18
C ILE A 74 -14.26 -3.86 10.24
N ARG A 75 -14.30 -4.09 8.92
CA ARG A 75 -14.21 -3.03 7.90
C ARG A 75 -15.36 -2.03 7.98
N TRP A 76 -16.54 -2.47 8.45
CA TRP A 76 -17.66 -1.57 8.71
C TRP A 76 -17.37 -0.60 9.88
N MET A 77 -16.64 -1.05 10.89
CA MET A 77 -16.32 -0.26 12.09
C MET A 77 -15.26 0.81 11.83
N LEU A 78 -14.29 0.52 10.94
CA LEU A 78 -13.20 1.45 10.61
C LEU A 78 -12.87 1.43 9.09
N PRO A 79 -13.72 1.98 8.22
CA PRO A 79 -13.59 1.79 6.77
C PRO A 79 -12.26 2.28 6.22
N GLY A 80 -11.66 1.50 5.32
CA GLY A 80 -10.47 1.90 4.55
C GLY A 80 -10.76 3.04 3.57
N GLU A 81 -9.73 3.41 2.81
CA GLU A 81 -9.86 4.32 1.66
C GLU A 81 -10.70 3.66 0.57
N ARG A 82 -11.74 4.36 0.10
CA ARG A 82 -12.76 3.81 -0.82
C ARG A 82 -12.26 3.71 -2.25
N THR A 83 -11.29 4.56 -2.59
CA THR A 83 -10.77 4.69 -3.95
C THR A 83 -9.52 3.84 -4.18
N LEU A 84 -9.02 3.15 -3.14
CA LEU A 84 -7.92 2.20 -3.22
C LEU A 84 -8.44 0.79 -3.48
N ASN A 85 -8.05 0.21 -4.61
CA ASN A 85 -8.38 -1.14 -5.02
C ASN A 85 -7.13 -2.00 -5.03
N ILE A 86 -7.16 -3.14 -4.34
CA ILE A 86 -6.07 -4.11 -4.31
C ILE A 86 -6.57 -5.39 -4.97
N TRP A 87 -6.14 -5.62 -6.20
CA TRP A 87 -6.44 -6.80 -7.03
C TRP A 87 -5.15 -7.56 -7.32
N CYS A 88 -4.43 -7.88 -6.25
CA CYS A 88 -3.13 -8.56 -6.32
C CYS A 88 -3.16 -9.77 -5.38
N PRO A 89 -2.88 -11.00 -5.87
CA PRO A 89 -2.94 -12.20 -5.04
C PRO A 89 -1.84 -12.22 -3.98
N SER A 90 -0.70 -11.55 -4.21
CA SER A 90 0.41 -11.51 -3.25
C SER A 90 1.14 -10.16 -3.28
N ILE A 91 1.26 -9.54 -2.11
CA ILE A 91 2.13 -8.38 -1.85
C ILE A 91 3.14 -8.80 -0.79
N GLY A 92 4.43 -8.56 -0.99
CA GLY A 92 5.48 -8.87 -0.02
C GLY A 92 5.37 -8.03 1.25
N LYS A 93 6.16 -8.37 2.28
CA LYS A 93 6.15 -7.67 3.57
C LYS A 93 6.73 -6.26 3.46
N GLY A 94 6.32 -5.36 4.35
CA GLY A 94 6.87 -4.01 4.43
C GLY A 94 6.34 -3.09 3.34
N ALA A 95 5.12 -3.33 2.86
CA ALA A 95 4.49 -2.47 1.89
C ALA A 95 4.03 -1.16 2.56
N HIS A 96 4.16 -0.05 1.84
CA HIS A 96 3.77 1.28 2.28
C HIS A 96 2.91 1.95 1.22
N LEU A 97 1.61 2.01 1.50
CA LEU A 97 0.62 2.66 0.65
C LEU A 97 0.40 4.09 1.18
N GLU A 98 1.38 4.96 0.94
CA GLU A 98 1.34 6.35 1.40
C GLU A 98 0.38 7.16 0.53
N HIS A 99 -0.68 7.70 1.11
CA HIS A 99 -1.67 8.49 0.39
C HIS A 99 -2.24 7.81 -0.87
N ALA A 100 -2.26 6.48 -0.99
CA ALA A 100 -2.71 5.73 -2.16
C ALA A 100 -4.24 5.83 -2.48
N TYR A 101 -4.80 7.04 -2.52
CA TYR A 101 -6.15 7.32 -3.01
C TYR A 101 -6.20 7.25 -4.55
N ALA A 102 -7.36 6.85 -5.08
CA ALA A 102 -7.59 6.64 -6.51
C ALA A 102 -6.57 5.69 -7.18
N THR A 103 -6.06 4.72 -6.42
CA THR A 103 -5.03 3.77 -6.84
C THR A 103 -5.66 2.40 -7.13
N TYR A 104 -5.21 1.76 -8.22
CA TYR A 104 -5.66 0.43 -8.63
C TYR A 104 -4.45 -0.51 -8.77
N LEU A 105 -4.25 -1.40 -7.80
CA LEU A 105 -3.14 -2.36 -7.75
C LEU A 105 -3.57 -3.71 -8.33
N ASN A 106 -3.64 -3.83 -9.65
CA ASN A 106 -3.93 -5.09 -10.35
C ASN A 106 -2.65 -5.67 -10.98
N ALA A 107 -2.02 -6.58 -10.25
CA ALA A 107 -0.72 -7.19 -10.55
C ALA A 107 -0.80 -8.72 -10.36
N GLU A 108 0.09 -9.47 -11.00
CA GLU A 108 0.29 -10.90 -10.72
C GLU A 108 0.96 -11.11 -9.35
N GLY A 109 1.85 -10.20 -8.97
CA GLY A 109 2.55 -10.22 -7.70
C GLY A 109 3.36 -8.95 -7.49
N ILE A 110 3.52 -8.58 -6.22
CA ILE A 110 4.34 -7.44 -5.78
C ILE A 110 5.28 -7.94 -4.70
N GLY A 111 6.58 -7.63 -4.83
CA GLY A 111 7.61 -8.02 -3.87
C GLY A 111 7.55 -7.28 -2.53
N GLU A 112 8.61 -7.44 -1.74
CA GLU A 112 8.78 -6.80 -0.44
C GLU A 112 9.13 -5.32 -0.57
N ARG A 113 8.88 -4.55 0.50
CA ARG A 113 9.24 -3.13 0.61
C ARG A 113 8.68 -2.26 -0.54
N PHE A 114 7.50 -2.63 -1.02
CA PHE A 114 6.78 -1.88 -2.05
C PHE A 114 6.27 -0.55 -1.52
N TYR A 115 6.59 0.54 -2.22
CA TYR A 115 6.13 1.89 -1.90
C TYR A 115 5.22 2.41 -3.01
N CYS A 116 4.05 2.92 -2.66
CA CYS A 116 3.06 3.40 -3.62
C CYS A 116 2.36 4.67 -3.15
N LEU A 117 2.38 5.68 -4.02
CA LEU A 117 1.60 6.91 -3.87
C LEU A 117 0.21 6.85 -4.52
N GLN A 118 -0.53 7.96 -4.45
CA GLN A 118 -1.84 8.15 -5.06
C GLN A 118 -1.86 7.99 -6.58
N MET A 119 -3.05 7.71 -7.12
CA MET A 119 -3.35 7.69 -8.57
C MET A 119 -2.46 6.72 -9.36
N VAL A 120 -1.90 5.72 -8.69
CA VAL A 120 -1.10 4.69 -9.34
C VAL A 120 -2.05 3.66 -9.97
N THR A 121 -1.76 3.29 -11.22
CA THR A 121 -2.49 2.23 -11.91
C THR A 121 -1.53 1.11 -12.31
N LEU A 122 -1.71 -0.06 -11.71
CA LEU A 122 -1.19 -1.33 -12.24
C LEU A 122 -2.33 -1.94 -13.06
N GLY A 123 -2.17 -2.00 -14.38
CA GLY A 123 -3.24 -2.32 -15.32
C GLY A 123 -2.98 -3.61 -16.10
N ASN A 124 -4.06 -4.36 -16.38
CA ASN A 124 -3.99 -5.48 -17.31
C ASN A 124 -3.83 -4.97 -18.75
N GLY A 125 -3.04 -5.66 -19.56
CA GLY A 125 -2.81 -5.31 -20.96
C GLY A 125 -2.25 -6.47 -21.76
N LYS A 126 -1.49 -6.17 -22.81
CA LYS A 126 -0.80 -7.20 -23.60
C LYS A 126 0.11 -8.02 -22.69
N GLY A 127 -0.05 -9.34 -22.70
CA GLY A 127 0.74 -10.25 -21.86
C GLY A 127 0.25 -10.43 -20.42
N GLY A 128 -0.84 -9.77 -19.99
CA GLY A 128 -1.43 -9.95 -18.66
C GLY A 128 -1.22 -8.75 -17.74
N ARG A 129 -1.04 -9.03 -16.44
CA ARG A 129 -0.85 -8.02 -15.38
C ARG A 129 0.65 -7.87 -15.05
N PRO A 130 1.07 -6.71 -14.52
CA PRO A 130 2.47 -6.50 -14.14
C PRO A 130 2.93 -7.46 -13.03
N THR A 131 4.22 -7.80 -13.02
CA THR A 131 4.90 -8.44 -11.88
C THR A 131 5.99 -7.52 -11.37
N LEU A 132 5.99 -7.21 -10.07
CA LEU A 132 6.93 -6.30 -9.44
C LEU A 132 7.85 -7.05 -8.47
N GLY A 133 9.15 -6.82 -8.57
CA GLY A 133 10.16 -7.31 -7.63
C GLY A 133 10.14 -6.57 -6.29
N ASP A 134 11.23 -6.71 -5.53
CA ASP A 134 11.42 -6.09 -4.23
C ASP A 134 11.91 -4.63 -4.36
N ASP A 135 11.68 -3.82 -3.33
CA ASP A 135 12.15 -2.42 -3.25
C ASP A 135 11.67 -1.56 -4.44
N VAL A 136 10.47 -1.84 -4.93
CA VAL A 136 9.84 -1.07 -6.00
C VAL A 136 9.08 0.11 -5.42
N GLU A 137 9.41 1.30 -5.92
CA GLU A 137 8.75 2.55 -5.55
C GLU A 137 7.97 3.09 -6.74
N ILE A 138 6.69 3.39 -6.57
CA ILE A 138 5.83 3.95 -7.62
C ILE A 138 5.21 5.25 -7.14
N TYR A 139 5.57 6.34 -7.82
CA TYR A 139 5.16 7.69 -7.46
C TYR A 139 3.85 8.11 -8.14
N THR A 140 3.30 9.21 -7.64
CA THR A 140 1.96 9.73 -7.96
C THR A 140 1.62 9.70 -9.45
N GLY A 141 0.46 9.15 -9.78
CA GLY A 141 -0.09 9.20 -11.15
C GLY A 141 0.61 8.28 -12.15
N ALA A 142 1.58 7.46 -11.73
CA ALA A 142 2.24 6.53 -12.62
C ALA A 142 1.31 5.39 -13.04
N THR A 143 1.43 4.98 -14.30
CA THR A 143 0.71 3.84 -14.89
C THR A 143 1.70 2.80 -15.37
N VAL A 144 1.57 1.58 -14.88
CA VAL A 144 2.29 0.39 -15.36
C VAL A 144 1.26 -0.57 -15.91
N PHE A 145 1.29 -0.88 -17.21
CA PHE A 145 0.26 -1.70 -17.83
C PHE A 145 0.82 -2.81 -18.74
N GLY A 146 0.17 -3.96 -18.73
CA GLY A 146 0.58 -5.16 -19.46
C GLY A 146 1.36 -6.17 -18.61
N GLY A 147 1.66 -7.32 -19.20
CA GLY A 147 2.45 -8.41 -18.61
C GLY A 147 3.93 -8.08 -18.55
N VAL A 148 4.26 -6.91 -17.98
CA VAL A 148 5.63 -6.40 -17.86
C VAL A 148 6.23 -6.84 -16.54
N ARG A 149 7.54 -7.07 -16.56
CA ARG A 149 8.34 -7.33 -15.36
C ARG A 149 9.05 -6.07 -14.91
N ILE A 150 8.78 -5.66 -13.67
CA ILE A 150 9.52 -4.62 -12.97
C ILE A 150 10.51 -5.31 -12.04
N GLY A 151 11.80 -5.05 -12.26
CA GLY A 151 12.90 -5.61 -11.48
C GLY A 151 12.97 -5.12 -10.03
N ASN A 152 14.02 -5.51 -9.33
CA ASN A 152 14.26 -5.12 -7.95
C ASN A 152 14.88 -3.72 -7.85
N ASN A 153 14.61 -3.01 -6.76
CA ASN A 153 15.13 -1.68 -6.50
C ASN A 153 14.83 -0.70 -7.66
N VAL A 154 13.60 -0.75 -8.18
CA VAL A 154 13.15 0.09 -9.29
C VAL A 154 12.33 1.25 -8.78
N THR A 155 12.55 2.43 -9.36
CA THR A 155 11.70 3.60 -9.14
C THR A 155 10.89 3.90 -10.40
N ILE A 156 9.57 3.90 -10.31
CA ILE A 156 8.67 4.41 -11.33
C ILE A 156 8.28 5.83 -10.95
N GLY A 157 8.78 6.81 -11.72
CA GLY A 157 8.58 8.22 -11.42
C GLY A 157 7.14 8.70 -11.59
N ALA A 158 6.83 9.84 -10.99
CA ALA A 158 5.49 10.41 -11.04
C ALA A 158 5.02 10.65 -12.49
N GLY A 159 3.78 10.30 -12.78
CA GLY A 159 3.17 10.44 -14.12
C GLY A 159 3.79 9.57 -15.22
N ALA A 160 4.68 8.63 -14.88
CA ALA A 160 5.30 7.76 -15.87
C ALA A 160 4.29 6.77 -16.48
N VAL A 161 4.44 6.45 -17.76
CA VAL A 161 3.64 5.43 -18.45
C VAL A 161 4.55 4.31 -18.94
N VAL A 162 4.51 3.17 -18.25
CA VAL A 162 5.41 2.02 -18.43
C VAL A 162 4.64 0.86 -19.05
N PHE A 163 5.15 0.36 -20.18
CA PHE A 163 4.59 -0.77 -20.94
C PHE A 163 5.68 -1.70 -21.48
N THR A 164 6.88 -1.59 -20.94
CA THR A 164 8.03 -2.47 -21.22
C THR A 164 8.65 -2.88 -19.90
N ASP A 165 9.35 -4.02 -19.89
CA ASP A 165 10.11 -4.46 -18.73
C ASP A 165 11.10 -3.40 -18.25
N VAL A 166 11.27 -3.29 -16.94
CA VAL A 166 12.23 -2.39 -16.30
C VAL A 166 13.24 -3.26 -15.54
N PRO A 167 14.53 -3.23 -15.91
CA PRO A 167 15.57 -3.98 -15.20
C PRO A 167 15.77 -3.51 -13.76
N ASP A 168 16.45 -4.34 -12.96
CA ASP A 168 16.85 -4.00 -11.60
C ASP A 168 17.67 -2.70 -11.54
N ASN A 169 17.62 -2.00 -10.40
CA ASN A 169 18.40 -0.79 -10.11
C ASN A 169 18.20 0.34 -11.14
N CYS A 170 17.01 0.45 -11.71
CA CYS A 170 16.66 1.45 -12.70
C CYS A 170 15.57 2.39 -12.22
N THR A 171 15.45 3.52 -12.91
CA THR A 171 14.34 4.47 -12.77
C THR A 171 13.63 4.59 -14.11
N ALA A 172 12.30 4.46 -14.14
CA ALA A 172 11.49 4.67 -15.33
C ALA A 172 10.67 5.96 -15.18
N VAL A 173 10.84 6.91 -16.11
CA VAL A 173 10.22 8.25 -16.05
C VAL A 173 9.67 8.68 -17.41
N GLY A 174 8.62 9.50 -17.42
CA GLY A 174 8.04 10.09 -18.62
C GLY A 174 6.90 9.27 -19.25
N ASN A 175 6.30 9.84 -20.29
CA ASN A 175 5.19 9.24 -21.04
C ASN A 175 5.45 9.42 -22.55
N PRO A 176 5.84 8.36 -23.30
CA PRO A 176 6.15 7.01 -22.82
C PRO A 176 7.40 6.98 -21.94
N ALA A 177 7.48 6.05 -20.99
CA ALA A 177 8.60 5.97 -20.06
C ALA A 177 9.95 5.73 -20.76
N ARG A 178 11.01 6.29 -20.19
CA ARG A 178 12.41 6.04 -20.51
C ARG A 178 13.09 5.48 -19.27
N ILE A 179 13.87 4.43 -19.49
CA ILE A 179 14.61 3.72 -18.44
C ILE A 179 15.99 4.37 -18.32
N ILE A 180 16.33 4.81 -17.12
CA ILE A 180 17.64 5.38 -16.77
C ILE A 180 18.20 4.65 -15.55
N PRO A 181 19.53 4.65 -15.34
CA PRO A 181 20.11 4.11 -14.12
C PRO A 181 19.58 4.81 -12.87
N LYS A 182 19.26 4.06 -11.81
CA LYS A 182 18.82 4.65 -10.54
C LYS A 182 20.00 5.43 -9.94
N ARG A 183 19.80 6.75 -9.73
CA ARG A 183 20.81 7.56 -9.04
C ARG A 183 20.86 7.13 -7.58
N ARG A 184 22.06 6.91 -7.04
CA ARG A 184 22.24 6.82 -5.60
C ARG A 184 21.97 8.21 -5.03
N GLY A 185 20.87 8.34 -4.27
CA GLY A 185 20.57 9.53 -3.49
C GLY A 185 21.53 9.70 -2.31
#